data_AF-A0A5C5V1L6-F1
#
_entry.id   AF-A0A5C5V1L6-F1
#
_cell.length_a   1.000
_cell.length_b   1.000
_cell.length_c   1.000
_cell.angle_alpha   90.00
_cell.angle_beta   90.00
_cell.angle_gamma   90.00
#
_symmetry.space_group_name_H-M   'P 1'
#
loop_
_entity.id
_entity.type
_entity.pdbx_description
1 polymer ?
#
loop_
_entity_poly.entity_id
_entity_poly.type
_entity_poly.pdbx_seq_one_letter_code
_entity_poly.pdbx_strand_id
1 'polypeptide(L)'
;MLIFQRILKLSLTLAFVVGVVMFALAKREQAPIKAEYDRLRAKFGELPNVSPDRFQILSFQSEEPGHLVWRFRPPDNVPIKFNSEISFGGGSCRGGTTSYGAKRTEGLIRFRIDFDNPRMVCFLKYPHGHMTCGSSDAEAAEAYRQHWDELTIETVSSTTPESYSQDEIIDLVRITAPEKFADGTSVRSGENGLCLLVRIGTPTAFDAEKAKAQEQQ
;
A
#
# COMPACT_ATOMS: atom_id res chain seq x y z
N MET A 1 12.63 -56.96 37.84
CA MET A 1 12.90 -55.50 37.88
C MET A 1 13.90 -55.03 36.81
N LEU A 2 15.03 -55.73 36.60
CA LEU A 2 16.06 -55.37 35.59
C LEU A 2 15.57 -55.37 34.13
N ILE A 3 14.73 -56.34 33.74
CA ILE A 3 14.19 -56.45 32.37
C ILE A 3 13.29 -55.24 32.05
N PHE A 4 12.44 -54.83 32.99
CA PHE A 4 11.57 -53.67 32.84
C PHE A 4 12.36 -52.37 32.66
N GLN A 5 13.42 -52.16 33.45
CA GLN A 5 14.31 -51.01 33.29
C GLN A 5 15.03 -50.98 31.94
N ARG A 6 15.40 -52.14 31.39
CA ARG A 6 16.02 -52.23 30.05
C ARG A 6 15.04 -51.88 28.94
N ILE A 7 13.81 -52.40 29.01
CA ILE A 7 12.76 -52.10 28.04
C ILE A 7 12.42 -50.59 28.07
N LEU A 8 12.31 -50.00 29.25
CA LEU A 8 12.03 -48.56 29.40
C LEU A 8 13.15 -47.68 28.85
N LYS A 9 14.42 -48.04 29.09
CA LYS A 9 15.57 -47.30 28.52
C LYS A 9 15.59 -47.40 26.99
N LEU A 10 15.30 -48.58 26.45
CA LEU A 10 15.21 -48.81 25.00
C LEU A 10 14.08 -47.99 24.37
N SER A 11 12.88 -48.00 24.96
CA SER A 11 11.75 -47.23 24.44
C SER A 11 11.99 -45.72 24.49
N LEU A 12 12.58 -45.21 25.57
CA LEU A 12 12.92 -43.79 25.70
C LEU A 12 13.99 -43.38 24.68
N THR A 13 15.01 -44.23 24.47
CA THR A 13 16.06 -43.98 23.47
C THR A 13 15.46 -43.97 22.06
N LEU A 14 14.56 -44.91 21.75
CA LEU A 14 13.88 -44.95 20.46
C LEU A 14 13.02 -43.70 20.24
N ALA A 15 12.23 -43.29 21.25
CA ALA A 15 11.42 -42.08 21.18
C ALA A 15 12.29 -40.82 20.95
N PHE A 16 13.44 -40.73 21.62
CA PHE A 16 14.38 -39.63 21.41
C PHE A 16 14.94 -39.61 19.97
N VAL A 17 15.38 -40.77 19.46
CA VAL A 17 15.90 -40.88 18.08
C VAL A 17 14.83 -40.50 17.07
N VAL A 18 13.60 -40.99 17.23
CA VAL A 18 12.47 -40.62 16.37
C VAL A 18 12.21 -39.11 16.43
N GLY A 19 12.23 -38.51 17.63
CA GLY A 19 12.08 -37.07 17.81
C GLY A 19 13.14 -36.25 17.08
N VAL A 20 14.41 -36.65 17.18
CA VAL A 20 15.53 -35.98 16.48
C VAL A 20 15.37 -36.10 14.96
N VAL A 21 14.98 -37.28 14.45
CA VAL A 21 14.75 -37.49 13.01
C VAL A 21 13.59 -36.63 12.52
N MET A 22 12.45 -36.62 13.22
CA MET A 22 11.30 -35.80 12.87
C MET A 22 11.63 -34.30 12.89
N PHE A 23 12.41 -33.86 13.87
CA PHE A 23 12.89 -32.47 13.93
C PHE A 23 13.81 -32.12 12.75
N ALA A 24 14.71 -33.03 12.35
CA ALA A 24 15.58 -32.83 11.20
C ALA A 24 14.79 -32.77 9.88
N LEU A 25 13.79 -33.64 9.71
CA LEU A 25 12.88 -33.61 8.57
C LEU A 25 12.08 -32.30 8.52
N ALA A 26 11.49 -31.89 9.63
CA ALA A 26 10.76 -30.62 9.74
C ALA A 26 11.65 -29.42 9.40
N LYS A 27 12.90 -29.39 9.89
CA LYS A 27 13.86 -28.34 9.51
C LYS A 27 14.18 -28.32 8.02
N ARG A 28 14.32 -29.50 7.41
CA ARG A 28 14.59 -29.64 5.97
C ARG A 28 13.40 -29.15 5.13
N GLU A 29 12.19 -29.41 5.58
CA GLU A 29 10.95 -28.91 4.95
C GLU A 29 10.73 -27.41 5.15
N GLN A 30 11.15 -26.86 6.31
CA GLN A 30 11.09 -25.42 6.58
C GLN A 30 12.15 -24.61 5.84
N ALA A 31 13.31 -25.20 5.51
CA ALA A 31 14.40 -24.51 4.83
C ALA A 31 13.98 -23.79 3.53
N PRO A 32 13.25 -24.41 2.58
CA PRO A 32 12.78 -23.71 1.38
C PRO A 32 11.78 -22.60 1.68
N ILE A 33 10.88 -22.79 2.66
CA ILE A 33 9.91 -21.75 3.06
C ILE A 33 10.63 -20.55 3.66
N LYS A 34 11.62 -20.79 4.53
CA LYS A 34 12.44 -19.75 5.11
C LYS A 34 13.27 -19.03 4.04
N ALA A 35 13.87 -19.76 3.12
CA ALA A 35 14.64 -19.16 2.03
C ALA A 35 13.76 -18.27 1.14
N GLU A 36 12.55 -18.72 0.82
CA GLU A 36 11.59 -17.94 0.05
C GLU A 36 11.08 -16.72 0.82
N TYR A 37 10.80 -16.88 2.12
CA TYR A 37 10.46 -15.76 3.00
C TYR A 37 11.59 -14.73 3.06
N ASP A 38 12.84 -15.15 3.28
CA ASP A 38 14.01 -14.28 3.33
C ASP A 38 14.22 -13.56 1.99
N ARG A 39 14.02 -14.26 0.86
CA ARG A 39 14.05 -13.67 -0.49
C ARG A 39 12.98 -12.60 -0.68
N LEU A 40 11.74 -12.90 -0.32
CA LEU A 40 10.62 -11.96 -0.43
C LEU A 40 10.80 -10.78 0.52
N ARG A 41 11.29 -11.00 1.74
CA ARG A 41 11.61 -9.96 2.71
C ARG A 41 12.73 -9.05 2.22
N ALA A 42 13.77 -9.60 1.61
CA ALA A 42 14.84 -8.79 1.02
C ALA A 42 14.32 -7.94 -0.16
N LYS A 43 13.43 -8.50 -0.98
CA LYS A 43 12.85 -7.78 -2.14
C LYS A 43 11.79 -6.76 -1.75
N PHE A 44 10.95 -7.08 -0.78
CA PHE A 44 9.73 -6.34 -0.46
C PHE A 44 9.75 -5.72 0.95
N GLY A 45 10.90 -5.70 1.60
CA GLY A 45 11.04 -5.26 2.99
C GLY A 45 10.19 -6.06 3.96
N GLU A 46 10.12 -5.56 5.19
CA GLU A 46 9.22 -6.05 6.22
C GLU A 46 8.53 -4.86 6.86
N LEU A 47 7.25 -5.03 7.17
CA LEU A 47 6.50 -4.08 7.97
C LEU A 47 6.31 -4.72 9.35
N PRO A 48 7.18 -4.45 10.35
CA PRO A 48 7.09 -5.09 11.66
C PRO A 48 5.96 -4.48 12.49
N ASN A 49 5.18 -5.30 13.20
CA ASN A 49 4.07 -4.81 14.04
C ASN A 49 4.59 -4.30 15.38
N VAL A 50 5.28 -3.16 15.36
CA VAL A 50 5.89 -2.54 16.56
C VAL A 50 5.05 -1.42 17.17
N SER A 51 4.14 -0.83 16.40
CA SER A 51 3.31 0.30 16.83
C SER A 51 1.86 0.08 16.39
N PRO A 52 1.08 -0.71 17.14
CA PRO A 52 -0.29 -1.07 16.77
C PRO A 52 -1.25 0.13 16.80
N ASP A 53 -0.84 1.26 17.36
CA ASP A 53 -1.56 2.52 17.42
C ASP A 53 -1.20 3.47 16.26
N ARG A 54 -0.34 3.06 15.32
CA ARG A 54 0.15 3.94 14.25
C ARG A 54 -0.10 3.35 12.87
N PHE A 55 -0.24 4.23 11.88
CA PHE A 55 -0.13 3.80 10.49
C PHE A 55 1.33 3.48 10.20
N GLN A 56 1.58 2.34 9.55
CA GLN A 56 2.89 1.98 9.05
C GLN A 56 2.82 1.85 7.53
N ILE A 57 3.67 2.58 6.83
CA ILE A 57 3.71 2.60 5.37
C ILE A 57 5.12 2.29 4.91
N LEU A 58 5.21 1.42 3.89
CA LEU A 58 6.45 1.11 3.19
C LEU A 58 6.17 1.21 1.69
N SER A 59 6.95 2.02 0.99
CA SER A 59 6.79 2.17 -0.47
C SER A 59 7.60 1.12 -1.21
N PHE A 60 7.14 0.76 -2.40
CA PHE A 60 7.89 -0.07 -3.34
C PHE A 60 8.19 0.72 -4.59
N GLN A 61 9.45 0.62 -5.02
CA GLN A 61 9.84 1.05 -6.34
C GLN A 61 9.30 0.05 -7.35
N SER A 62 8.54 0.55 -8.33
CA SER A 62 8.15 -0.20 -9.53
C SER A 62 9.08 0.19 -10.67
N GLU A 63 9.33 -0.74 -11.58
CA GLU A 63 10.07 -0.46 -12.82
C GLU A 63 9.20 0.28 -13.85
N GLU A 64 7.87 0.25 -13.69
CA GLU A 64 6.91 0.89 -14.58
C GLU A 64 6.57 2.31 -14.11
N PRO A 65 6.83 3.37 -14.92
CA PRO A 65 6.36 4.71 -14.64
C PRO A 65 4.83 4.73 -14.47
N GLY A 66 4.33 5.34 -13.41
CA GLY A 66 2.89 5.40 -13.11
C GLY A 66 2.31 4.18 -12.39
N HIS A 67 3.14 3.20 -12.02
CA HIS A 67 2.76 2.12 -11.12
C HIS A 67 3.41 2.34 -9.75
N LEU A 68 2.60 2.67 -8.76
CA LEU A 68 3.03 2.91 -7.39
C LEU A 68 2.39 1.88 -6.47
N VAL A 69 3.19 1.32 -5.57
CA VAL A 69 2.72 0.30 -4.62
C VAL A 69 3.19 0.66 -3.24
N TRP A 70 2.30 0.54 -2.26
CA TRP A 70 2.60 0.69 -0.86
C TRP A 70 2.15 -0.54 -0.09
N ARG A 71 3.01 -0.98 0.81
CA ARG A 71 2.68 -1.81 1.94
C ARG A 71 2.12 -0.95 3.04
N PHE A 72 1.04 -1.43 3.64
CA PHE A 72 0.28 -0.65 4.58
C PHE A 72 -0.16 -1.50 5.75
N ARG A 73 0.10 -1.05 6.97
CA ARG A 73 -0.55 -1.54 8.18
C ARG A 73 -1.25 -0.38 8.86
N PRO A 74 -2.57 -0.51 9.11
CA PRO A 74 -3.29 0.46 9.90
C PRO A 74 -3.11 0.26 11.40
N PRO A 75 -3.48 1.28 12.20
CA PRO A 75 -3.73 1.10 13.61
C PRO A 75 -4.81 0.06 13.87
N ASP A 76 -4.64 -0.71 14.95
CA ASP A 76 -5.58 -1.72 15.42
C ASP A 76 -6.85 -1.06 15.96
N ASN A 77 -8.01 -1.66 15.64
CA ASN A 77 -9.34 -1.24 16.11
C ASN A 77 -9.79 0.17 15.69
N VAL A 78 -9.13 0.79 14.70
CA VAL A 78 -9.47 2.14 14.23
C VAL A 78 -10.05 2.06 12.81
N PRO A 79 -11.16 2.78 12.50
CA PRO A 79 -11.67 2.87 11.15
C PRO A 79 -10.68 3.63 10.26
N ILE A 80 -10.58 3.19 9.00
CA ILE A 80 -9.72 3.84 8.00
C ILE A 80 -10.60 4.45 6.94
N LYS A 81 -10.29 5.69 6.58
CA LYS A 81 -10.85 6.40 5.45
C LYS A 81 -9.78 6.55 4.38
N PHE A 82 -10.15 6.16 3.17
CA PHE A 82 -9.40 6.45 1.95
C PHE A 82 -10.15 7.56 1.22
N ASN A 83 -9.42 8.58 0.78
CA ASN A 83 -9.97 9.63 -0.07
C ASN A 83 -9.08 9.76 -1.30
N SER A 84 -9.69 9.76 -2.47
CA SER A 84 -8.97 10.00 -3.71
C SER A 84 -9.68 11.02 -4.56
N GLU A 85 -8.87 11.87 -5.18
CA GLU A 85 -9.29 12.87 -6.14
C GLU A 85 -8.45 12.69 -7.39
N ILE A 86 -9.12 12.54 -8.53
CA ILE A 86 -8.48 12.33 -9.81
C ILE A 86 -9.14 13.31 -10.78
N SER A 87 -8.33 14.16 -11.39
CA SER A 87 -8.79 15.29 -12.22
C SER A 87 -8.17 15.22 -13.61
N PHE A 88 -8.05 14.01 -14.14
CA PHE A 88 -7.46 13.76 -15.45
C PHE A 88 -8.42 14.07 -16.61
N GLY A 89 -7.97 14.86 -17.59
CA GLY A 89 -8.57 14.86 -18.93
C GLY A 89 -9.99 15.42 -19.05
N GLY A 90 -10.36 16.39 -18.21
CA GLY A 90 -11.65 17.11 -18.29
C GLY A 90 -12.81 16.46 -17.51
N GLY A 91 -12.59 15.30 -16.89
CA GLY A 91 -13.48 14.73 -15.88
C GLY A 91 -12.80 14.74 -14.51
N SER A 92 -13.59 14.91 -13.44
CA SER A 92 -13.13 14.68 -12.08
C SER A 92 -13.88 13.52 -11.47
N CYS A 93 -13.16 12.64 -10.78
CA CYS A 93 -13.76 11.65 -9.91
C CYS A 93 -13.17 11.82 -8.52
N ARG A 94 -14.08 12.04 -7.57
CA ARG A 94 -13.79 12.06 -6.15
C ARG A 94 -14.46 10.87 -5.54
N GLY A 95 -13.72 10.11 -4.75
CA GLY A 95 -14.24 8.93 -4.09
C GLY A 95 -13.67 8.80 -2.69
N GLY A 96 -14.55 8.54 -1.74
CA GLY A 96 -14.17 8.24 -0.37
C GLY A 96 -14.74 6.90 0.03
N THR A 97 -13.93 6.03 0.62
CA THR A 97 -14.44 4.85 1.31
C THR A 97 -13.99 4.85 2.75
N THR A 98 -14.88 4.43 3.64
CA THR A 98 -14.53 4.13 5.02
C THR A 98 -14.73 2.66 5.23
N SER A 99 -13.67 1.98 5.63
CA SER A 99 -13.75 0.58 6.03
C SER A 99 -13.84 0.51 7.55
N TYR A 100 -14.59 -0.44 8.07
CA TYR A 100 -14.70 -0.78 9.49
C TYR A 100 -14.32 -2.26 9.68
N GLY A 101 -13.45 -2.59 10.64
CA GLY A 101 -13.01 -3.97 10.85
C GLY A 101 -12.08 -4.11 12.05
N ALA A 102 -12.30 -5.15 12.87
CA ALA A 102 -11.77 -5.28 14.23
C ALA A 102 -10.32 -5.80 14.34
N LYS A 103 -9.73 -6.36 13.28
CA LYS A 103 -8.32 -6.76 13.24
C LYS A 103 -7.81 -6.64 11.82
N ARG A 104 -7.01 -5.61 11.55
CA ARG A 104 -6.49 -5.41 10.20
C ARG A 104 -5.07 -5.89 10.15
N THR A 105 -4.91 -6.97 9.40
CA THR A 105 -3.60 -7.38 8.95
C THR A 105 -3.03 -6.34 8.00
N GLU A 106 -1.73 -6.44 7.80
CA GLU A 106 -1.05 -5.79 6.70
C GLU A 106 -1.76 -5.98 5.36
N GLY A 107 -1.70 -4.97 4.51
CA GLY A 107 -2.29 -4.94 3.18
C GLY A 107 -1.42 -4.26 2.15
N LEU A 108 -1.87 -4.31 0.89
CA LEU A 108 -1.25 -3.62 -0.22
C LEU A 108 -2.19 -2.56 -0.77
N ILE A 109 -1.66 -1.38 -1.00
CA ILE A 109 -2.28 -0.31 -1.77
C ILE A 109 -1.55 -0.23 -3.10
N ARG A 110 -2.26 -0.33 -4.20
CA ARG A 110 -1.69 -0.25 -5.54
C ARG A 110 -2.37 0.85 -6.30
N PHE A 111 -1.58 1.75 -6.87
CA PHE A 111 -2.00 2.72 -7.83
C PHE A 111 -1.32 2.40 -9.17
N ARG A 112 -2.09 2.31 -10.25
CA ARG A 112 -1.57 2.13 -11.60
C ARG A 112 -2.32 3.05 -12.55
N ILE A 113 -1.58 3.77 -13.37
CA ILE A 113 -2.12 4.41 -14.57
C ILE A 113 -1.80 3.51 -15.75
N ASP A 114 -2.85 3.14 -16.47
CA ASP A 114 -2.71 2.47 -17.75
C ASP A 114 -3.01 3.47 -18.87
N PHE A 115 -2.08 3.58 -19.81
CA PHE A 115 -2.23 4.38 -21.01
C PHE A 115 -2.57 3.45 -22.19
N ASP A 116 -3.65 2.69 -22.06
CA ASP A 116 -4.14 1.79 -23.11
C ASP A 116 -4.85 2.59 -24.20
N ASN A 117 -4.21 2.76 -25.37
CA ASN A 117 -4.73 3.55 -26.48
C ASN A 117 -6.22 3.20 -26.80
N PRO A 118 -7.17 4.15 -26.72
CA PRO A 118 -7.03 5.62 -26.60
C PRO A 118 -7.41 6.19 -25.22
N ARG A 119 -7.21 5.47 -24.12
CA ARG A 119 -7.74 5.82 -22.79
C ARG A 119 -6.65 5.88 -21.75
N MET A 120 -6.89 6.67 -20.71
CA MET A 120 -6.11 6.65 -19.49
C MET A 120 -6.98 6.10 -18.37
N VAL A 121 -6.55 5.01 -17.74
CA VAL A 121 -7.31 4.37 -16.65
C VAL A 121 -6.43 4.27 -15.41
N CYS A 122 -6.91 4.87 -14.33
CA CYS A 122 -6.33 4.81 -13.01
C CYS A 122 -7.02 3.73 -12.18
N PHE A 123 -6.21 2.79 -11.69
CA PHE A 123 -6.64 1.74 -10.79
C PHE A 123 -6.05 1.98 -9.42
N LEU A 124 -6.91 2.10 -8.41
CA LEU A 124 -6.54 2.11 -7.01
C LEU A 124 -7.12 0.86 -6.35
N LYS A 125 -6.26 -0.05 -5.88
CA LYS A 125 -6.66 -1.25 -5.14
C LYS A 125 -6.16 -1.17 -3.71
N TYR A 126 -7.00 -1.50 -2.75
CA TYR A 126 -6.67 -1.56 -1.32
C TYR A 126 -7.38 -2.78 -0.67
N PRO A 127 -7.04 -3.19 0.57
CA PRO A 127 -7.45 -4.48 1.12
C PRO A 127 -8.95 -4.78 1.14
N HIS A 128 -9.80 -3.75 1.15
CA HIS A 128 -11.26 -3.88 1.28
C HIS A 128 -12.03 -3.19 0.16
N GLY A 129 -11.37 -2.86 -0.94
CA GLY A 129 -12.03 -2.20 -2.05
C GLY A 129 -11.09 -1.88 -3.19
N HIS A 130 -11.70 -1.40 -4.25
CA HIS A 130 -10.98 -0.89 -5.39
C HIS A 130 -11.74 0.32 -5.91
N MET A 131 -11.02 1.16 -6.63
CA MET A 131 -11.55 2.25 -7.40
C MET A 131 -10.90 2.18 -8.76
N THR A 132 -11.73 2.32 -9.78
CA THR A 132 -11.27 2.52 -11.14
C THR A 132 -11.87 3.84 -11.61
N CYS A 133 -11.02 4.71 -12.12
CA CYS A 133 -11.45 5.94 -12.74
C CYS A 133 -10.54 6.23 -13.92
N GLY A 134 -11.01 6.95 -14.91
CA GLY A 134 -10.19 7.26 -16.06
C GLY A 134 -10.84 8.30 -16.95
N SER A 135 -10.09 8.72 -17.95
CA SER A 135 -10.61 9.50 -19.05
C SER A 135 -10.56 8.67 -20.33
N SER A 136 -11.65 8.74 -21.10
CA SER A 136 -11.69 8.21 -22.46
C SER A 136 -11.18 9.21 -23.49
N ASP A 137 -10.68 10.37 -23.06
CA ASP A 137 -10.09 11.39 -23.92
C ASP A 137 -8.68 10.97 -24.35
N ALA A 138 -8.54 10.67 -25.65
CA ALA A 138 -7.30 10.22 -26.27
C ALA A 138 -6.22 11.29 -26.27
N GLU A 139 -6.59 12.55 -26.50
CA GLU A 139 -5.66 13.68 -26.54
C GLU A 139 -5.11 13.93 -25.14
N ALA A 140 -5.98 13.87 -24.12
CA ALA A 140 -5.53 13.97 -22.74
C ALA A 140 -4.61 12.80 -22.36
N ALA A 141 -4.95 11.56 -22.72
CA ALA A 141 -4.11 10.40 -22.43
C ALA A 141 -2.73 10.51 -23.09
N GLU A 142 -2.67 10.98 -24.34
CA GLU A 142 -1.41 11.21 -25.06
C GLU A 142 -0.60 12.35 -24.44
N ALA A 143 -1.23 13.46 -24.05
CA ALA A 143 -0.55 14.58 -23.41
C ALA A 143 0.09 14.16 -22.07
N TYR A 144 -0.64 13.40 -21.24
CA TYR A 144 -0.09 12.86 -19.99
C TYR A 144 1.05 11.86 -20.25
N ARG A 145 0.98 11.08 -21.33
CA ARG A 145 2.06 10.17 -21.74
C ARG A 145 3.31 10.92 -22.17
N GLN A 146 3.17 11.98 -22.96
CA GLN A 146 4.30 12.78 -23.48
C GLN A 146 4.97 13.63 -22.41
N HIS A 147 4.19 14.16 -21.46
CA HIS A 147 4.66 15.10 -20.45
C HIS A 147 4.77 14.48 -19.05
N TRP A 148 4.77 13.14 -18.94
CA TRP A 148 4.79 12.44 -17.64
C TRP A 148 5.99 12.86 -16.77
N ASP A 149 7.18 12.94 -17.37
CA ASP A 149 8.42 13.31 -16.69
C ASP A 149 8.46 14.79 -16.27
N GLU A 150 7.49 15.58 -16.72
CA GLU A 150 7.35 17.00 -16.39
C GLU A 150 6.36 17.23 -15.25
N LEU A 151 5.66 16.19 -14.81
CA LEU A 151 4.75 16.24 -13.67
C LEU A 151 5.53 16.18 -12.36
N THR A 152 5.04 16.92 -11.36
CA THR A 152 5.57 16.82 -10.00
C THR A 152 4.83 15.70 -9.28
N ILE A 153 5.56 14.63 -8.96
CA ILE A 153 5.05 13.44 -8.27
C ILE A 153 5.62 13.43 -6.85
N GLU A 154 4.78 13.79 -5.88
CA GLU A 154 5.07 13.66 -4.46
C GLU A 154 4.47 12.36 -3.96
N THR A 155 5.27 11.53 -3.30
CA THR A 155 4.82 10.23 -2.78
C THR A 155 5.53 9.94 -1.48
N VAL A 156 4.85 9.23 -0.57
CA VAL A 156 5.53 8.57 0.55
C VAL A 156 6.48 7.54 -0.05
N SER A 157 7.75 7.92 -0.16
CA SER A 157 8.80 7.19 -0.87
C SER A 157 9.92 6.77 0.08
N SER A 158 9.56 5.98 1.08
CA SER A 158 10.54 5.40 2.00
C SER A 158 10.83 3.95 1.64
N THR A 159 12.12 3.62 1.59
CA THR A 159 12.62 2.22 1.52
C THR A 159 12.59 1.53 2.88
N THR A 160 12.28 2.28 3.95
CA THR A 160 12.10 1.78 5.31
C THR A 160 10.68 2.04 5.79
N PRO A 161 10.14 1.22 6.72
CA PRO A 161 8.82 1.48 7.29
C PRO A 161 8.76 2.84 7.98
N GLU A 162 7.85 3.71 7.54
CA GLU A 162 7.53 4.96 8.21
C GLU A 162 6.29 4.81 9.07
N SER A 163 6.25 5.54 10.19
CA SER A 163 5.18 5.43 11.18
C SER A 163 4.51 6.78 11.42
N TYR A 164 3.21 6.84 11.19
CA TYR A 164 2.38 8.05 11.28
C TYR A 164 1.32 7.91 12.37
N SER A 165 0.98 9.00 13.03
CA SER A 165 -0.08 9.08 14.04
C SER A 165 -1.47 8.88 13.43
N GLN A 166 -2.45 8.52 14.25
CA GLN A 166 -3.85 8.36 13.85
C GLN A 166 -4.53 9.70 13.50
N ASP A 167 -3.98 10.79 14.02
CA ASP A 167 -4.48 12.15 13.80
C ASP A 167 -3.93 12.78 12.52
N GLU A 168 -3.02 12.07 11.83
CA GLU A 168 -2.43 12.52 10.57
C GLU A 168 -3.21 11.98 9.37
N ILE A 169 -3.33 12.83 8.34
CA ILE A 169 -3.74 12.42 7.00
C ILE A 169 -2.47 12.24 6.20
N ILE A 170 -2.32 11.08 5.58
CA ILE A 170 -1.13 10.69 4.85
C ILE A 170 -1.45 10.75 3.36
N ASP A 171 -0.73 11.62 2.66
CA ASP A 171 -0.79 11.73 1.20
C ASP A 171 0.10 10.65 0.59
N LEU A 172 -0.48 9.51 0.21
CA LEU A 172 0.27 8.41 -0.38
C LEU A 172 0.92 8.81 -1.70
N VAL A 173 0.16 9.51 -2.53
CA VAL A 173 0.62 10.12 -3.78
C VAL A 173 -0.15 11.40 -4.06
N ARG A 174 0.57 12.41 -4.53
CA ARG A 174 0.07 13.64 -5.10
C ARG A 174 0.79 13.90 -6.41
N ILE A 175 0.03 14.04 -7.50
CA ILE A 175 0.57 14.39 -8.81
C ILE A 175 0.01 15.75 -9.19
N THR A 176 0.90 16.68 -9.51
CA THR A 176 0.56 18.04 -9.92
C THR A 176 1.21 18.37 -11.26
N ALA A 177 0.42 19.02 -12.11
CA ALA A 177 0.89 19.59 -13.36
C ALA A 177 1.55 20.95 -13.08
N PRO A 178 2.73 21.24 -13.67
CA PRO A 178 3.33 22.57 -13.57
C PRO A 178 2.46 23.66 -14.21
N GLU A 179 2.67 24.91 -13.78
CA GLU A 179 1.87 26.08 -14.18
C GLU A 179 1.81 26.30 -15.70
N LYS A 180 2.83 25.87 -16.45
CA LYS A 180 2.81 25.93 -17.92
C LYS A 180 1.68 25.14 -18.58
N PHE A 181 1.02 24.24 -17.83
CA PHE A 181 -0.15 23.49 -18.28
C PHE A 181 -1.47 24.01 -17.69
N ALA A 182 -1.45 25.15 -16.98
CA ALA A 182 -2.63 25.72 -16.33
C ALA A 182 -3.73 26.16 -17.31
N ASP A 183 -3.38 26.39 -18.57
CA ASP A 183 -4.34 26.68 -19.64
C ASP A 183 -5.19 25.47 -20.06
N GLY A 184 -4.84 24.27 -19.57
CA GLY A 184 -5.53 23.01 -19.84
C GLY A 184 -5.46 22.54 -21.29
N THR A 185 -4.58 23.13 -22.12
CA THR A 185 -4.50 22.80 -23.56
C THR A 185 -3.72 21.52 -23.83
N SER A 186 -2.85 21.12 -22.91
CA SER A 186 -2.03 19.91 -22.97
C SER A 186 -2.39 18.96 -21.83
N VAL A 187 -1.88 19.21 -20.62
CA VAL A 187 -2.13 18.41 -19.43
C VAL A 187 -3.31 19.00 -18.64
N ARG A 188 -4.53 18.53 -18.92
CA ARG A 188 -5.74 18.96 -18.19
C ARG A 188 -5.68 18.50 -16.73
N SER A 189 -5.74 19.45 -15.81
CA SER A 189 -5.69 19.25 -14.36
C SER A 189 -6.80 20.03 -13.64
N GLY A 190 -7.01 19.72 -12.36
CA GLY A 190 -7.96 20.43 -11.49
C GLY A 190 -7.38 21.71 -10.90
N GLU A 191 -7.98 22.19 -9.81
CA GLU A 191 -7.52 23.38 -9.09
C GLU A 191 -6.04 23.25 -8.69
N ASN A 192 -5.28 24.35 -8.84
CA ASN A 192 -3.85 24.42 -8.52
C ASN A 192 -2.99 23.36 -9.25
N GLY A 193 -3.40 22.93 -10.44
CA GLY A 193 -2.68 21.93 -11.21
C GLY A 193 -2.85 20.51 -10.69
N LEU A 194 -3.76 20.24 -9.77
CA LEU A 194 -3.92 18.92 -9.17
C LEU A 194 -4.41 17.90 -10.21
N CYS A 195 -3.61 16.87 -10.49
CA CYS A 195 -3.97 15.78 -11.38
C CYS A 195 -4.52 14.59 -10.59
N LEU A 196 -3.85 14.24 -9.49
CA LEU A 196 -4.16 13.10 -8.66
C LEU A 196 -3.81 13.40 -7.20
N LEU A 197 -4.65 12.94 -6.29
CA LEU A 197 -4.37 12.88 -4.87
C LEU A 197 -4.98 11.60 -4.29
N VAL A 198 -4.16 10.79 -3.61
CA VAL A 198 -4.64 9.64 -2.84
C VAL A 198 -4.20 9.81 -1.40
N ARG A 199 -5.17 9.85 -0.50
CA ARG A 199 -4.96 10.10 0.93
C ARG A 199 -5.54 8.99 1.77
N ILE A 200 -4.90 8.72 2.89
CA ILE A 200 -5.34 7.77 3.88
C ILE A 200 -5.25 8.39 5.27
N GLY A 201 -6.20 8.06 6.13
CA GLY A 201 -6.23 8.54 7.50
C GLY A 201 -7.42 7.95 8.25
N THR A 202 -7.65 8.45 9.46
CA THR A 202 -8.86 8.12 10.22
C THR A 202 -10.00 9.06 9.82
N PRO A 203 -11.28 8.64 9.92
CA PRO A 203 -12.41 9.55 9.76
C PRO A 203 -12.26 10.83 10.60
N THR A 204 -11.83 10.68 11.86
CA THR A 204 -11.61 11.80 12.77
C THR A 204 -10.54 12.78 12.27
N ALA A 205 -9.42 12.30 11.73
CA ALA A 205 -8.39 13.17 11.14
C ALA A 205 -8.94 13.98 9.94
N PHE A 206 -9.70 13.33 9.05
CA PHE A 206 -10.36 14.01 7.92
C PHE A 206 -11.41 15.04 8.38
N ASP A 207 -12.18 14.72 9.40
CA ASP A 207 -13.20 15.63 9.92
C ASP A 207 -12.54 16.84 10.60
N ALA A 208 -11.42 16.65 11.29
CA ALA A 208 -10.61 17.73 11.86
C ALA A 208 -9.97 18.63 10.79
N GLU A 209 -9.45 18.07 9.70
CA GLU A 209 -8.97 18.85 8.54
C GLU A 209 -10.10 19.71 7.96
N LYS A 210 -11.29 19.11 7.77
CA LYS A 210 -12.45 19.82 7.23
C LYS A 210 -12.92 20.96 8.14
N ALA A 211 -12.95 20.75 9.46
CA ALA A 211 -13.33 21.79 10.42
C ALA A 211 -12.36 22.98 10.36
N LYS A 212 -11.04 22.72 10.33
CA LYS A 212 -10.01 23.77 10.19
C LYS A 212 -10.15 24.56 8.90
N ALA A 213 -10.47 23.88 7.78
CA ALA A 213 -10.69 24.55 6.50
C ALA A 213 -11.91 25.49 6.51
N GLN A 214 -12.93 25.19 7.33
CA GLN A 214 -14.13 26.02 7.47
C GLN A 214 -13.90 27.25 8.36
N GLU A 215 -13.00 27.17 9.35
CA GLU A 215 -12.64 28.32 10.21
C GLU A 215 -11.80 29.38 9.49
N GLN A 216 -11.18 29.02 8.37
CA GLN A 216 -10.32 29.90 7.56
C GLN A 216 -11.07 30.61 6.42
N GLN A 217 -12.36 30.31 6.24
CA GLN A 217 -13.24 30.92 5.23
C GLN A 217 -14.16 31.96 5.89
#